data_AF-A0A9P6ERL6-F1
#
_entry.id   AF-A0A9P6ERL6-F1
#
_cell.length_a   1.000
_cell.length_b   1.000
_cell.length_c   1.000
_cell.angle_alpha   90.00
_cell.angle_beta   90.00
_cell.angle_gamma   90.00
#
_symmetry.space_group_name_H-M   'P 1'
#
loop_
_entity.id
_entity.type
_entity.pdbx_description
1 polymer ?
#
loop_
_entity_poly.entity_id
_entity_poly.type
_entity_poly.pdbx_seq_one_letter_code
_entity_poly.pdbx_strand_id
1 'polypeptide(L)'
;MPFRIITSEFWQAVQERKASTPETKRRKVIKQTRPGDHDTSFEKNYVSEGQNILKHVHTLTKMLGSIRVAYLNMDARTSPLSRQGSRNIDLTDVSSSWSNIKQLSNEERDQIDLQARVILTRCSDRIKQMEALEKRRAELVHNKSNPLARFLPVRLRQDETTLSSDVIAAHHASITWYLSRRLTEASQTQKELQEERIKRQLERTRSLGATQDVLSVPVPAPPRTPNTPAFAGPGGWLENTIGVAIGAPSPASPDPHRKFPVYTPSEASLVSDDEDDDIELSASQIMQFEAENAHILKNVQDTLESVQQAESRLMDISALQMELVQRLTQQTELTDQLFEDALTATSTVEKGNEQLKEAKRRAKDGRLFILVFLLGASFSLLFLHYY
;
A
#
# COMPACT_ATOMS: atom_id res chain seq x y z
N MET A 1 -24.65 32.75 0.10
CA MET A 1 -25.86 32.17 0.74
C MET A 1 -25.46 31.69 2.13
N PRO A 2 -25.81 32.40 3.22
CA PRO A 2 -25.42 31.97 4.56
C PRO A 2 -26.26 30.76 4.99
N PHE A 3 -25.59 29.70 5.45
CA PHE A 3 -26.22 28.51 6.00
C PHE A 3 -27.06 28.90 7.23
N ARG A 4 -28.38 28.83 7.13
CA ARG A 4 -29.26 28.96 8.30
C ARG A 4 -29.05 27.76 9.20
N ILE A 5 -28.83 28.00 10.49
CA ILE A 5 -28.66 26.97 11.52
C ILE A 5 -30.04 26.36 11.80
N ILE A 6 -30.46 25.43 10.93
CA ILE A 6 -31.75 24.71 11.01
C ILE A 6 -31.85 23.88 12.31
N THR A 7 -30.71 23.59 12.95
CA THR A 7 -30.62 22.79 14.16
C THR A 7 -31.34 23.41 15.35
N SER A 8 -31.27 24.73 15.58
CA SER A 8 -31.92 25.34 16.76
C SER A 8 -33.44 25.35 16.65
N GLU A 9 -33.98 25.69 15.47
CA GLU A 9 -35.42 25.65 15.19
C GLU A 9 -35.96 24.22 15.32
N PHE A 10 -35.20 23.22 14.85
CA PHE A 10 -35.53 21.82 15.01
C PHE A 10 -35.61 21.41 16.49
N TRP A 11 -34.62 21.79 17.31
CA TRP A 11 -34.63 21.48 18.75
C TRP A 11 -35.82 22.12 19.47
N GLN A 12 -36.19 23.35 19.11
CA GLN A 12 -37.33 24.05 19.67
C GLN A 12 -38.66 23.36 19.30
N ALA A 13 -38.83 22.99 18.03
CA ALA A 13 -40.00 22.24 17.56
C ALA A 13 -40.10 20.84 18.20
N VAL A 14 -38.96 20.18 18.44
CA VAL A 14 -38.91 18.89 19.16
C VAL A 14 -39.34 19.05 20.61
N GLN A 15 -38.90 20.11 21.31
CA GLN A 15 -39.32 20.38 22.69
C GLN A 15 -40.81 20.70 22.80
N GLU A 16 -41.36 21.48 21.89
CA GLU A 16 -42.78 21.80 21.83
C GLU A 16 -43.65 20.55 21.54
N ARG A 17 -43.19 19.70 20.61
CA ARG A 17 -43.81 18.39 20.36
C ARG A 17 -43.72 17.45 21.55
N LYS A 18 -42.60 17.48 22.27
CA LYS A 18 -42.41 16.71 23.50
C LYS A 18 -43.41 17.20 24.55
N ALA A 19 -43.53 18.50 24.78
CA ALA A 19 -44.45 19.13 25.74
C ALA A 19 -45.93 18.77 25.50
N SER A 20 -46.34 18.69 24.23
CA SER A 20 -47.71 18.36 23.83
C SER A 20 -48.08 16.87 23.85
N THR A 21 -47.14 15.95 24.10
CA THR A 21 -47.43 14.51 24.18
C THR A 21 -47.64 14.05 25.65
N PRO A 22 -48.72 13.30 25.96
CA PRO A 22 -48.99 12.81 27.32
C PRO A 22 -47.89 11.86 27.82
N GLU A 23 -47.54 11.95 29.12
CA GLU A 23 -46.41 11.24 29.74
C GLU A 23 -46.44 9.72 29.58
N THR A 24 -47.63 9.13 29.46
CA THR A 24 -47.83 7.69 29.24
C THR A 24 -47.25 7.19 27.90
N LYS A 25 -47.21 8.05 26.88
CA LYS A 25 -46.53 7.78 25.60
C LYS A 25 -45.02 8.06 25.68
N ARG A 26 -44.59 9.09 26.43
CA ARG A 26 -43.17 9.37 26.69
C ARG A 26 -42.47 8.21 27.41
N ARG A 27 -43.13 7.60 28.40
CA ARG A 27 -42.58 6.47 29.17
C ARG A 27 -42.41 5.19 28.34
N LYS A 28 -43.22 4.98 27.28
CA LYS A 28 -43.04 3.87 26.33
C LYS A 28 -41.86 4.10 25.36
N VAL A 29 -41.67 5.32 24.87
CA VAL A 29 -40.54 5.67 23.98
C VAL A 29 -39.19 5.59 24.71
N ILE A 30 -39.14 6.04 25.97
CA ILE A 30 -37.92 5.98 26.81
C ILE A 30 -37.56 4.54 27.21
N LYS A 31 -38.55 3.64 27.33
CA LYS A 31 -38.30 2.23 27.70
C LYS A 31 -37.88 1.37 26.50
N GLN A 32 -38.18 1.79 25.26
CA GLN A 32 -37.68 1.14 24.04
C GLN A 32 -36.21 1.46 23.72
N THR A 33 -35.61 2.46 24.37
CA THR A 33 -34.28 2.97 23.98
C THR A 33 -33.09 2.21 24.57
N ARG A 34 -33.27 1.13 25.34
CA ARG A 34 -32.13 0.40 25.92
C ARG A 34 -32.28 -1.11 25.90
N PRO A 35 -31.95 -1.72 24.76
CA PRO A 35 -31.17 -2.95 24.74
C PRO A 35 -30.00 -2.77 23.75
N GLY A 36 -28.91 -2.10 24.12
CA GLY A 36 -27.82 -1.84 23.16
C GLY A 36 -26.57 -1.10 23.64
N ASP A 37 -26.34 -0.93 24.95
CA ASP A 37 -25.16 -0.16 25.42
C ASP A 37 -23.83 -0.88 25.08
N HIS A 38 -23.84 -2.22 25.01
CA HIS A 38 -22.66 -3.02 24.65
C HIS A 38 -22.30 -2.96 23.16
N ASP A 39 -23.27 -3.02 22.24
CA ASP A 39 -22.99 -2.99 20.79
C ASP A 39 -22.40 -1.63 20.35
N THR A 40 -22.91 -0.53 20.93
CA THR A 40 -22.36 0.80 20.63
C THR A 40 -20.93 0.99 21.16
N SER A 41 -20.56 0.31 22.24
CA SER A 41 -19.19 0.33 22.77
C SER A 41 -18.23 -0.44 21.87
N PHE A 42 -18.66 -1.60 21.36
CA PHE A 42 -17.89 -2.40 20.41
C PHE A 42 -17.68 -1.64 19.11
N GLU A 43 -18.73 -1.02 18.56
CA GLU A 43 -18.66 -0.22 17.33
C GLU A 43 -17.71 0.97 17.48
N LYS A 44 -17.77 1.70 18.60
CA LYS A 44 -16.82 2.78 18.88
C LYS A 44 -15.39 2.28 18.94
N ASN A 45 -15.15 1.15 19.61
CA ASN A 45 -13.83 0.55 19.71
C ASN A 45 -13.33 0.11 18.32
N TYR A 46 -14.16 -0.56 17.53
CA TYR A 46 -13.84 -1.00 16.17
C TYR A 46 -13.45 0.18 15.25
N VAL A 47 -14.27 1.24 15.25
CA VAL A 47 -13.99 2.45 14.46
C VAL A 47 -12.74 3.17 14.96
N SER A 48 -12.54 3.26 16.28
CA SER A 48 -11.34 3.88 16.85
C SER A 48 -10.06 3.14 16.48
N GLU A 49 -10.13 1.81 16.42
CA GLU A 49 -9.02 0.96 16.01
C GLU A 49 -8.72 1.17 14.51
N GLY A 50 -9.75 1.21 13.67
CA GLY A 50 -9.61 1.52 12.25
C GLY A 50 -8.97 2.89 12.00
N GLN A 51 -9.36 3.91 12.79
CA GLN A 51 -8.73 5.24 12.72
C GLN A 51 -7.27 5.22 13.18
N ASN A 52 -6.92 4.39 14.16
CA ASN A 52 -5.54 4.25 14.60
C ASN A 52 -4.66 3.62 13.51
N ILE A 53 -5.14 2.55 12.87
CA ILE A 53 -4.47 1.93 11.72
C ILE A 53 -4.31 2.95 10.58
N LEU A 54 -5.37 3.70 10.26
CA LEU A 54 -5.32 4.73 9.23
C LEU A 54 -4.26 5.79 9.52
N LYS A 55 -4.13 6.25 10.77
CA LYS A 55 -3.07 7.19 11.18
C LYS A 55 -1.68 6.61 10.94
N HIS A 56 -1.45 5.35 11.29
CA HIS A 56 -0.17 4.68 11.06
C HIS A 56 0.15 4.55 9.57
N VAL A 57 -0.81 4.08 8.76
CA VAL A 57 -0.64 3.95 7.30
C VAL A 57 -0.40 5.32 6.66
N HIS A 58 -1.18 6.34 7.01
CA HIS A 58 -1.01 7.69 6.48
C HIS A 58 0.36 8.29 6.84
N THR A 59 0.78 8.11 8.09
CA THR A 59 2.09 8.56 8.57
C THR A 59 3.22 7.88 7.80
N LEU A 60 3.12 6.56 7.56
CA LEU A 60 4.06 5.81 6.75
C LEU A 60 4.09 6.30 5.29
N THR A 61 2.94 6.46 4.64
CA THR A 61 2.87 6.95 3.26
C THR A 61 3.48 8.35 3.12
N LYS A 62 3.21 9.25 4.07
CA LYS A 62 3.81 10.59 4.09
C LYS A 62 5.32 10.54 4.28
N MET A 63 5.80 9.69 5.19
CA MET A 63 7.22 9.46 5.42
C MET A 63 7.90 8.96 4.14
N LEU A 64 7.41 7.88 3.53
CA LEU A 64 7.94 7.28 2.29
C LEU A 64 8.02 8.32 1.16
N GLY A 65 6.99 9.16 1.01
CA GLY A 65 6.99 10.26 0.05
C GLY A 65 8.06 11.32 0.34
N SER A 66 8.24 11.70 1.61
CA SER A 66 9.23 12.71 2.01
C SER A 66 10.68 12.23 1.85
N ILE A 67 10.95 10.96 2.14
CA ILE A 67 12.31 10.41 2.07
C ILE A 67 12.69 9.96 0.66
N ARG A 68 11.75 9.80 -0.28
CA ARG A 68 12.00 9.24 -1.63
C ARG A 68 13.26 9.80 -2.28
N VAL A 69 13.42 11.13 -2.27
CA VAL A 69 14.58 11.79 -2.90
C VAL A 69 15.87 11.46 -2.15
N ALA A 70 15.89 11.61 -0.82
CA ALA A 70 17.07 11.33 0.00
C ALA A 70 17.47 9.84 0.03
N TYR A 71 16.47 8.96 -0.04
CA TYR A 71 16.60 7.51 -0.05
C TYR A 71 17.24 7.05 -1.37
N LEU A 72 16.79 7.59 -2.49
CA LEU A 72 17.28 7.26 -3.83
C LEU A 72 18.63 7.94 -4.16
N ASN A 73 18.92 9.09 -3.55
CA ASN A 73 20.21 9.77 -3.68
C ASN A 73 21.31 8.95 -3.02
N MET A 74 22.04 8.19 -3.83
CA MET A 74 23.03 7.22 -3.37
C MET A 74 24.47 7.72 -3.64
N ASP A 75 24.63 8.98 -4.07
CA ASP A 75 25.92 9.57 -4.46
C ASP A 75 26.89 9.65 -3.29
N ALA A 76 28.01 8.94 -3.45
CA ALA A 76 29.13 8.81 -2.51
C ALA A 76 29.96 10.09 -2.31
N ARG A 77 29.44 11.28 -2.66
CA ARG A 77 30.07 12.54 -2.25
C ARG A 77 29.63 12.86 -0.83
N THR A 78 30.05 11.99 0.09
CA THR A 78 30.06 12.28 1.52
C THR A 78 30.94 13.51 1.69
N SER A 79 30.33 14.66 1.92
CA SER A 79 31.10 15.83 2.33
C SER A 79 31.72 15.46 3.68
N PRO A 80 33.06 15.42 3.82
CA PRO A 80 33.73 14.87 5.01
C PRO A 80 33.47 15.68 6.30
N LEU A 81 32.74 16.80 6.21
CA LEU A 81 32.32 17.61 7.35
C LEU A 81 30.96 17.22 7.95
N SER A 82 30.17 16.33 7.34
CA SER A 82 28.87 15.95 7.91
C SER A 82 29.00 14.76 8.86
N ARG A 83 29.72 14.96 9.96
CA ARG A 83 29.68 14.06 11.12
C ARG A 83 28.39 14.32 11.92
N GLN A 84 27.24 14.07 11.29
CA GLN A 84 25.97 14.05 11.99
C GLN A 84 25.88 12.71 12.70
N GLY A 85 25.99 12.74 14.04
CA GLY A 85 25.85 11.55 14.87
C GLY A 85 24.53 10.83 14.59
N SER A 86 24.54 9.51 14.78
CA SER A 86 23.40 8.60 14.68
C SER A 86 22.12 9.28 15.18
N ARG A 87 21.29 9.76 14.25
CA ARG A 87 20.00 10.33 14.62
C ARG A 87 19.11 9.18 15.03
N ASN A 88 18.55 9.24 16.24
CA ASN A 88 17.50 8.31 16.63
C ASN A 88 16.27 8.66 15.78
N ILE A 89 15.99 7.82 14.79
CA ILE A 89 14.89 8.01 13.85
C ILE A 89 13.58 7.70 14.58
N ASP A 90 12.91 8.74 15.07
CA ASP A 90 11.59 8.64 15.65
C ASP A 90 10.50 8.78 14.56
N LEU A 91 9.69 7.74 14.44
CA LEU A 91 8.59 7.59 13.49
C LEU A 91 7.33 8.36 13.91
N THR A 92 7.33 9.00 15.08
CA THR A 92 6.16 9.73 15.60
C THR A 92 6.17 11.21 15.19
N ASP A 93 7.34 11.81 14.98
CA ASP A 93 7.49 13.23 14.59
C ASP A 93 7.85 13.39 13.10
N VAL A 94 6.97 12.87 12.24
CA VAL A 94 7.26 12.61 10.82
C VAL A 94 7.30 13.87 9.94
N SER A 95 6.78 15.00 10.39
CA SER A 95 6.65 16.17 9.51
C SER A 95 7.91 17.05 9.46
N SER A 96 8.72 17.02 10.52
CA SER A 96 9.84 17.95 10.74
C SER A 96 11.21 17.28 10.54
N SER A 97 11.35 16.02 10.98
CA SER A 97 12.63 15.30 10.92
C SER A 97 12.99 14.82 9.51
N TRP A 98 12.03 14.49 8.65
CA TRP A 98 12.30 13.86 7.35
C TRP A 98 12.45 14.82 6.18
N SER A 99 11.86 16.02 6.26
CA SER A 99 11.92 17.03 5.19
C SER A 99 13.28 17.72 5.08
N ASN A 100 14.09 17.70 6.15
CA ASN A 100 15.39 18.36 6.21
C ASN A 100 16.57 17.44 5.87
N ILE A 101 16.33 16.14 5.64
CA ILE A 101 17.39 15.16 5.38
C ILE A 101 17.64 15.11 3.88
N LYS A 102 18.80 15.63 3.45
CA LYS A 102 19.20 15.68 2.03
C LYS A 102 19.94 14.42 1.57
N GLN A 103 20.58 13.72 2.50
CA GLN A 103 21.36 12.50 2.26
C GLN A 103 21.17 11.53 3.43
N LEU A 104 21.08 10.25 3.11
CA LEU A 104 20.92 9.15 4.06
C LEU A 104 22.11 8.18 3.92
N SER A 105 22.59 7.60 5.01
CA SER A 105 23.58 6.52 4.99
C SER A 105 22.94 5.19 4.57
N ASN A 106 23.74 4.19 4.21
CA ASN A 106 23.21 2.86 3.85
C ASN A 106 22.50 2.20 5.06
N GLU A 107 23.09 2.36 6.26
CA GLU A 107 22.53 1.85 7.51
C GLU A 107 21.19 2.50 7.86
N GLU A 108 21.08 3.82 7.72
CA GLU A 108 19.81 4.51 7.99
C GLU A 108 18.72 4.12 6.97
N ARG A 109 19.08 3.83 5.71
CA ARG A 109 18.14 3.26 4.73
C ARG A 109 17.63 1.89 5.18
N ASP A 110 18.53 1.04 5.66
CA ASP A 110 18.19 -0.30 6.16
C ASP A 110 17.29 -0.25 7.39
N GLN A 111 17.53 0.71 8.29
CA GLN A 111 16.68 0.95 9.44
C GLN A 111 15.27 1.39 9.03
N ILE A 112 15.16 2.29 8.05
CA ILE A 112 13.87 2.73 7.51
C ILE A 112 13.11 1.56 6.89
N ASP A 113 13.78 0.74 6.09
CA ASP A 113 13.17 -0.44 5.45
C ASP A 113 12.61 -1.41 6.49
N LEU A 114 13.39 -1.69 7.54
CA LEU A 114 12.98 -2.54 8.64
C LEU A 114 11.77 -1.96 9.38
N GLN A 115 11.81 -0.67 9.70
CA GLN A 115 10.72 0.03 10.39
C GLN A 115 9.43 0.04 9.55
N ALA A 116 9.52 0.37 8.26
CA ALA A 116 8.39 0.35 7.34
C ALA A 116 7.76 -1.05 7.27
N ARG A 117 8.59 -2.11 7.17
CA ARG A 117 8.12 -3.50 7.20
C ARG A 117 7.39 -3.85 8.50
N VAL A 118 7.94 -3.47 9.66
CA VAL A 118 7.29 -3.71 10.96
C VAL A 118 5.93 -3.00 11.04
N ILE A 119 5.82 -1.77 10.54
CA ILE A 119 4.55 -1.04 10.51
C ILE A 119 3.54 -1.74 9.58
N LEU A 120 3.95 -2.12 8.37
CA LEU A 120 3.06 -2.78 7.41
C LEU A 120 2.53 -4.12 7.93
N THR A 121 3.43 -4.97 8.46
CA THR A 121 3.05 -6.27 9.05
C THR A 121 2.11 -6.10 10.22
N ARG A 122 2.42 -5.20 11.16
CA ARG A 122 1.57 -4.90 12.32
C ARG A 122 0.19 -4.37 11.91
N CYS A 123 0.12 -3.50 10.90
CA CYS A 123 -1.16 -3.02 10.37
C CYS A 123 -1.95 -4.14 9.70
N SER A 124 -1.30 -4.99 8.91
CA SER A 124 -1.94 -6.17 8.29
C SER A 124 -2.53 -7.12 9.33
N ASP A 125 -1.77 -7.43 10.39
CA ASP A 125 -2.22 -8.31 11.46
C ASP A 125 -3.38 -7.69 12.25
N ARG A 126 -3.36 -6.37 12.47
CA ARG A 126 -4.46 -5.68 13.13
C ARG A 126 -5.74 -5.68 12.29
N ILE A 127 -5.62 -5.51 10.98
CA ILE A 127 -6.74 -5.64 10.03
C ILE A 127 -7.29 -7.08 10.07
N LYS A 128 -6.42 -8.11 10.05
CA LYS A 128 -6.83 -9.52 10.22
C LYS A 128 -7.61 -9.74 11.51
N GLN A 129 -7.16 -9.16 12.61
CA GLN A 129 -7.87 -9.23 13.90
C GLN A 129 -9.24 -8.58 13.83
N MET A 130 -9.36 -7.40 13.19
CA MET A 130 -10.63 -6.71 13.02
C MET A 130 -11.62 -7.54 12.16
N GLU A 131 -11.15 -8.11 11.07
CA GLU A 131 -11.97 -9.01 10.22
C GLU A 131 -12.43 -10.25 10.98
N ALA A 132 -11.55 -10.86 11.78
CA ALA A 132 -11.91 -12.01 12.60
C ALA A 132 -12.94 -11.66 13.69
N LEU A 133 -12.85 -10.46 14.28
CA LEU A 133 -13.83 -9.96 15.24
C LEU A 133 -15.20 -9.76 14.58
N GLU A 134 -15.24 -9.18 13.38
CA GLU A 134 -16.50 -8.99 12.66
C GLU A 134 -17.12 -10.32 12.23
N LYS A 135 -16.29 -11.26 11.76
CA LYS A 135 -16.77 -12.61 11.42
C LYS A 135 -17.41 -13.31 12.63
N ARG A 136 -16.79 -13.20 13.81
CA ARG A 136 -17.37 -13.73 15.06
C ARG A 136 -18.68 -13.03 15.43
N ARG A 137 -18.78 -11.71 15.23
CA ARG A 137 -20.04 -10.97 15.44
C ARG A 137 -21.14 -11.51 14.53
N ALA A 138 -20.85 -11.64 13.23
CA ALA A 138 -21.80 -12.17 12.25
C ALA A 138 -22.27 -13.59 12.60
N GLU A 139 -21.36 -14.48 13.03
CA GLU A 139 -21.69 -15.83 13.47
C GLU A 139 -22.57 -15.83 14.74
N LEU A 140 -22.30 -14.96 15.71
CA LEU A 140 -23.11 -14.85 16.92
C LEU A 140 -24.52 -14.32 16.62
N VAL A 141 -24.64 -13.35 15.71
CA VAL A 141 -25.95 -12.85 15.24
C VAL A 141 -26.71 -13.96 14.51
N HIS A 142 -26.03 -14.70 13.63
CA HIS A 142 -26.63 -15.82 12.92
C HIS A 142 -27.11 -16.92 13.89
N ASN A 143 -26.28 -17.29 14.87
CA ASN A 143 -26.60 -18.31 15.87
C ASN A 143 -27.69 -17.88 16.86
N LYS A 144 -27.83 -16.57 17.12
CA LYS A 144 -28.90 -16.03 17.96
C LYS A 144 -30.26 -16.01 17.25
N SER A 145 -30.28 -16.10 15.91
CA SER A 145 -31.54 -16.23 15.17
C SER A 145 -32.20 -17.59 15.47
N ASN A 146 -33.46 -17.57 15.93
CA ASN A 146 -34.14 -18.78 16.39
C ASN A 146 -34.23 -19.85 15.27
N PRO A 147 -33.95 -21.13 15.54
CA PRO A 147 -34.04 -22.19 14.51
C PRO A 147 -35.46 -22.35 13.95
N LEU A 148 -36.49 -21.98 14.74
CA LEU A 148 -37.89 -21.97 14.31
C LEU A 148 -38.23 -20.81 13.37
N ALA A 149 -37.49 -19.69 13.42
CA ALA A 149 -37.65 -18.61 12.44
C ALA A 149 -37.20 -19.06 11.03
N ARG A 150 -36.42 -20.15 10.92
CA ARG A 150 -36.01 -20.77 9.66
C ARG A 150 -37.18 -21.38 8.88
N PHE A 151 -38.31 -21.66 9.54
CA PHE A 151 -39.53 -22.19 8.91
C PHE A 151 -40.57 -21.11 8.57
N LEU A 152 -40.34 -19.85 8.97
CA LEU A 152 -41.26 -18.76 8.64
C LEU A 152 -41.05 -18.28 7.19
N PRO A 153 -42.09 -17.78 6.52
CA PRO A 153 -41.96 -17.12 5.23
C PRO A 153 -40.95 -15.97 5.32
N VAL A 154 -40.13 -15.77 4.28
CA VAL A 154 -39.08 -14.73 4.21
C VAL A 154 -39.59 -13.33 4.61
N ARG A 155 -40.87 -13.02 4.35
CA ARG A 155 -41.52 -11.75 4.75
C ARG A 155 -41.65 -11.52 6.26
N LEU A 156 -41.54 -12.57 7.08
CA LEU A 156 -41.64 -12.49 8.55
C LEU A 156 -40.31 -12.82 9.24
N ARG A 157 -39.24 -13.09 8.48
CA ARG A 157 -37.91 -13.46 8.98
C ARG A 157 -36.99 -12.27 9.25
N GLN A 158 -37.35 -11.09 8.77
CA GLN A 158 -36.55 -9.89 8.92
C GLN A 158 -36.83 -9.26 10.29
N ASP A 159 -36.21 -9.81 11.34
CA ASP A 159 -36.16 -9.12 12.62
C ASP A 159 -35.33 -7.84 12.46
N GLU A 160 -35.84 -6.70 12.94
CA GLU A 160 -35.19 -5.40 12.78
C GLU A 160 -33.74 -5.39 13.29
N THR A 161 -33.44 -6.25 14.27
CA THR A 161 -32.08 -6.45 14.79
C THR A 161 -31.14 -7.12 13.80
N THR A 162 -31.60 -8.11 13.01
CA THR A 162 -30.74 -8.80 12.03
C THR A 162 -30.46 -7.90 10.82
N LEU A 163 -31.44 -7.09 10.43
CA LEU A 163 -31.25 -6.12 9.35
C LEU A 163 -30.26 -5.02 9.74
N SER A 164 -30.36 -4.51 10.97
CA SER A 164 -29.41 -3.52 11.47
C SER A 164 -27.98 -4.09 11.55
N SER A 165 -27.83 -5.37 11.90
CA SER A 165 -26.52 -6.02 11.91
C SER A 165 -25.94 -6.22 10.52
N ASP A 166 -26.77 -6.50 9.50
CA ASP A 166 -26.28 -6.64 8.11
C ASP A 166 -25.71 -5.32 7.59
N VAL A 167 -26.36 -4.19 7.90
CA VAL A 167 -25.86 -2.84 7.57
C VAL A 167 -24.55 -2.54 8.31
N ILE A 168 -24.45 -2.92 9.58
CA ILE A 168 -23.22 -2.73 10.38
C ILE A 168 -22.09 -3.61 9.85
N ALA A 169 -22.37 -4.85 9.47
CA ALA A 169 -21.40 -5.76 8.87
C ALA A 169 -20.88 -5.22 7.53
N ALA A 170 -21.76 -4.71 6.67
CA ALA A 170 -21.36 -4.04 5.43
C ALA A 170 -20.49 -2.80 5.69
N HIS A 171 -20.84 -1.99 6.70
CA HIS A 171 -20.04 -0.84 7.09
C HIS A 171 -18.65 -1.27 7.62
N HIS A 172 -18.57 -2.28 8.49
CA HIS A 172 -17.30 -2.79 9.01
C HIS A 172 -16.43 -3.42 7.93
N ALA A 173 -17.03 -4.16 6.99
CA ALA A 173 -16.35 -4.71 5.82
C ALA A 173 -15.79 -3.59 4.92
N SER A 174 -16.55 -2.51 4.71
CA SER A 174 -16.09 -1.36 3.92
C SER A 174 -14.89 -0.65 4.57
N ILE A 175 -14.86 -0.55 5.91
CA ILE A 175 -13.73 0.02 6.66
C ILE A 175 -12.48 -0.85 6.48
N THR A 176 -12.57 -2.16 6.70
CA THR A 176 -11.43 -3.07 6.55
C THR A 176 -10.94 -3.10 5.11
N TRP A 177 -11.85 -3.11 4.14
CA TRP A 177 -11.49 -3.04 2.72
C TRP A 177 -10.72 -1.75 2.40
N TYR A 178 -11.21 -0.60 2.89
CA TYR A 178 -10.52 0.68 2.68
C TYR A 178 -9.12 0.69 3.29
N LEU A 179 -8.97 0.17 4.52
CA LEU A 179 -7.68 0.07 5.20
C LEU A 179 -6.73 -0.89 4.47
N SER A 180 -7.22 -2.07 4.06
CA SER A 180 -6.47 -3.04 3.25
C SER A 180 -5.98 -2.41 1.96
N ARG A 181 -6.85 -1.67 1.24
CA ARG A 181 -6.48 -0.96 0.02
C ARG A 181 -5.37 0.07 0.26
N ARG A 182 -5.49 0.90 1.30
CA ARG A 182 -4.46 1.89 1.65
C ARG A 182 -3.14 1.24 2.06
N LEU A 183 -3.20 0.12 2.76
CA LEU A 183 -2.03 -0.65 3.15
C LEU A 183 -1.33 -1.24 1.92
N THR A 184 -2.10 -1.79 0.97
CA THR A 184 -1.59 -2.28 -0.32
C THR A 184 -0.91 -1.17 -1.10
N GLU A 185 -1.54 0.01 -1.21
CA GLU A 185 -0.94 1.19 -1.86
C GLU A 185 0.39 1.58 -1.18
N ALA A 186 0.45 1.64 0.15
CA ALA A 186 1.68 1.93 0.88
C ALA A 186 2.77 0.87 0.65
N SER A 187 2.40 -0.42 0.66
CA SER A 187 3.34 -1.52 0.40
C SER A 187 3.91 -1.47 -1.02
N GLN A 188 3.10 -1.08 -2.01
CA GLN A 188 3.54 -0.89 -3.40
C GLN A 188 4.58 0.23 -3.48
N THR A 189 4.33 1.39 -2.83
CA THR A 189 5.31 2.49 -2.82
C THR A 189 6.63 2.11 -2.15
N GLN A 190 6.59 1.30 -1.08
CA GLN A 190 7.82 0.80 -0.44
C GLN A 190 8.60 -0.13 -1.39
N LYS A 191 7.89 -1.07 -2.04
CA LYS A 191 8.52 -2.00 -2.97
C LYS A 191 9.19 -1.27 -4.12
N GLU A 192 8.53 -0.30 -4.74
CA GLU A 192 9.10 0.51 -5.83
C GLU A 192 10.40 1.20 -5.39
N LEU A 193 10.45 1.75 -4.18
CA LEU A 193 11.67 2.35 -3.62
C LEU A 193 12.79 1.31 -3.45
N GLN A 194 12.46 0.11 -2.96
CA GLN A 194 13.44 -0.96 -2.76
C GLN A 194 13.96 -1.55 -4.08
N GLU A 195 13.10 -1.73 -5.07
CA GLU A 195 13.48 -2.14 -6.43
C GLU A 195 14.42 -1.12 -7.06
N GLU A 196 14.10 0.18 -6.97
CA GLU A 196 15.00 1.22 -7.46
C GLU A 196 16.36 1.22 -6.73
N ARG A 197 16.38 0.99 -5.41
CA ARG A 197 17.63 0.91 -4.64
C ARG A 197 18.50 -0.26 -5.10
N ILE A 198 17.92 -1.45 -5.18
CA ILE A 198 18.63 -2.68 -5.58
C ILE A 198 19.14 -2.54 -7.01
N LYS A 199 18.31 -1.99 -7.91
CA LYS A 199 18.72 -1.70 -9.29
C LYS A 199 19.95 -0.78 -9.35
N ARG A 200 19.96 0.31 -8.58
CA ARG A 200 21.11 1.23 -8.53
C ARG A 200 22.35 0.58 -7.91
N GLN A 201 22.18 -0.32 -6.95
CA GLN A 201 23.30 -1.05 -6.34
C GLN A 201 23.89 -2.06 -7.34
N LEU A 202 23.04 -2.79 -8.06
CA LEU A 202 23.44 -3.73 -9.10
C LEU A 202 24.11 -3.04 -10.29
N GLU A 203 23.64 -1.86 -10.69
CA GLU A 203 24.29 -1.05 -11.74
C GLU A 203 25.70 -0.63 -11.32
N ARG A 204 25.95 -0.34 -10.04
CA ARG A 204 27.30 -0.05 -9.54
C ARG A 204 28.20 -1.26 -9.48
N THR A 205 27.74 -2.40 -8.96
CA THR A 205 28.57 -3.61 -8.94
C THR A 205 28.94 -4.00 -10.37
N ARG A 206 28.00 -3.88 -11.31
CA ARG A 206 28.26 -4.04 -12.74
C ARG A 206 29.26 -3.02 -13.28
N SER A 207 29.16 -1.74 -12.90
CA SER A 207 30.09 -0.70 -13.36
C SER A 207 31.50 -0.88 -12.79
N LEU A 208 31.64 -1.30 -11.54
CA LEU A 208 32.92 -1.59 -10.89
C LEU A 208 33.60 -2.82 -11.53
N GLY A 209 32.81 -3.84 -11.86
CA GLY A 209 33.29 -5.00 -12.62
C GLY A 209 33.70 -4.65 -14.06
N ALA A 210 32.97 -3.76 -14.73
CA ALA A 210 33.31 -3.32 -16.09
C ALA A 210 34.60 -2.48 -16.13
N THR A 211 34.89 -1.69 -15.10
CA THR A 211 36.18 -0.99 -14.99
C THR A 211 37.35 -1.96 -14.76
N GLN A 212 37.12 -3.09 -14.10
CA GLN A 212 38.14 -4.12 -13.90
C GLN A 212 38.48 -4.86 -15.20
N ASP A 213 37.49 -5.13 -16.05
CA ASP A 213 37.67 -5.79 -17.36
C ASP A 213 38.47 -4.93 -18.35
N VAL A 214 38.40 -3.60 -18.22
CA VAL A 214 39.18 -2.64 -19.03
C VAL A 214 40.61 -2.44 -18.49
N LEU A 215 40.83 -2.64 -17.19
CA LEU A 215 42.16 -2.58 -16.56
C LEU A 215 42.94 -3.89 -16.67
N SER A 216 42.28 -5.02 -16.98
CA SER A 216 42.95 -6.21 -17.48
C SER A 216 43.28 -6.06 -18.97
N VAL A 217 44.25 -5.22 -19.29
CA VAL A 217 44.94 -5.29 -20.59
C VAL A 217 45.49 -6.72 -20.70
N PRO A 218 45.18 -7.48 -21.77
CA PRO A 218 45.81 -8.78 -21.99
C PRO A 218 47.31 -8.53 -22.11
N VAL A 219 48.08 -9.02 -21.15
CA VAL A 219 49.54 -9.10 -21.27
C VAL A 219 49.82 -9.80 -22.61
N PRO A 220 50.49 -9.15 -23.59
CA PRO A 220 50.87 -9.82 -24.81
C PRO A 220 51.82 -10.95 -24.41
N ALA A 221 51.45 -12.19 -24.71
CA ALA A 221 52.34 -13.33 -24.51
C ALA A 221 53.68 -13.04 -25.23
N PRO A 222 54.83 -13.40 -24.64
CA PRO A 222 56.13 -13.09 -25.22
C PRO A 222 56.27 -13.71 -26.62
N PRO A 223 56.99 -13.06 -27.55
CA PRO A 223 57.14 -13.56 -28.91
C PRO A 223 57.84 -14.91 -28.91
N ARG A 224 57.11 -15.95 -29.33
CA ARG A 224 57.69 -17.27 -29.57
C ARG A 224 58.58 -17.18 -30.81
N THR A 225 59.86 -17.43 -30.63
CA THR A 225 60.83 -17.57 -31.72
C THR A 225 60.38 -18.67 -32.71
N PRO A 226 60.53 -18.45 -34.03
CA PRO A 226 60.20 -19.46 -35.02
C PRO A 226 61.35 -20.46 -35.12
N ASN A 227 61.12 -21.72 -34.74
CA ASN A 227 61.77 -22.89 -35.35
C ASN A 227 61.33 -24.19 -34.67
N THR A 228 60.36 -24.88 -35.27
CA THR A 228 60.41 -26.34 -35.52
C THR A 228 59.15 -26.77 -36.30
N PRO A 229 59.27 -27.77 -37.20
CA PRO A 229 58.20 -28.12 -38.13
C PRO A 229 57.12 -28.99 -37.47
N ALA A 230 55.94 -28.91 -38.08
CA ALA A 230 54.71 -29.55 -37.71
C ALA A 230 54.81 -31.06 -37.44
N PHE A 231 54.15 -31.51 -36.37
CA PHE A 231 53.57 -32.84 -36.28
C PHE A 231 52.05 -32.69 -36.25
N ALA A 232 51.40 -33.16 -37.30
CA ALA A 232 49.96 -33.22 -37.44
C ALA A 232 49.41 -34.45 -36.69
N GLY A 233 48.38 -34.24 -35.86
CA GLY A 233 47.53 -35.28 -35.28
C GLY A 233 46.11 -34.70 -35.04
N PRO A 234 45.02 -35.45 -35.27
CA PRO A 234 43.73 -34.87 -35.66
C PRO A 234 42.71 -34.71 -34.51
N GLY A 235 41.86 -33.69 -34.64
CA GLY A 235 40.63 -33.47 -33.85
C GLY A 235 40.39 -31.96 -33.65
N GLY A 236 39.73 -31.26 -34.58
CA GLY A 236 38.27 -31.14 -34.65
C GLY A 236 37.86 -29.73 -34.17
N TRP A 237 38.02 -28.70 -34.98
CA TRP A 237 36.93 -27.99 -35.71
C TRP A 237 35.66 -27.77 -34.87
N LEU A 238 35.46 -26.55 -34.38
CA LEU A 238 34.24 -25.76 -34.66
C LEU A 238 34.51 -24.29 -34.34
N GLU A 239 34.61 -23.55 -35.44
CA GLU A 239 34.86 -22.12 -35.59
C GLU A 239 33.52 -21.40 -35.76
N ASN A 240 33.36 -20.29 -35.05
CA ASN A 240 32.88 -18.97 -35.45
C ASN A 240 31.64 -18.79 -36.39
N THR A 241 31.01 -17.61 -36.22
CA THR A 241 30.12 -16.87 -37.16
C THR A 241 28.60 -16.97 -36.96
N ILE A 242 28.03 -15.94 -36.32
CA ILE A 242 26.76 -15.32 -36.76
C ILE A 242 26.98 -13.79 -36.72
N GLY A 243 26.94 -13.17 -37.90
CA GLY A 243 26.61 -11.75 -38.04
C GLY A 243 25.17 -11.60 -38.54
N VAL A 244 24.54 -10.45 -38.25
CA VAL A 244 23.54 -9.81 -39.12
C VAL A 244 23.59 -8.30 -38.88
N ALA A 245 23.91 -7.56 -39.95
CA ALA A 245 23.66 -6.13 -40.09
C ALA A 245 22.30 -5.90 -40.77
N ILE A 246 21.70 -4.71 -40.61
CA ILE A 246 21.16 -3.82 -41.68
C ILE A 246 20.22 -2.73 -41.10
N GLY A 247 20.47 -1.46 -41.48
CA GLY A 247 19.51 -0.35 -41.39
C GLY A 247 20.16 1.05 -41.50
N ALA A 248 20.36 1.57 -42.71
CA ALA A 248 20.90 2.91 -43.06
C ALA A 248 19.86 4.06 -42.88
N PRO A 249 20.06 5.38 -43.24
CA PRO A 249 21.23 6.08 -43.82
C PRO A 249 21.58 7.48 -43.19
N SER A 250 22.60 8.12 -43.77
CA SER A 250 23.21 9.47 -43.58
C SER A 250 22.24 10.68 -43.44
N PRO A 251 22.70 11.85 -42.91
CA PRO A 251 23.05 12.93 -43.86
C PRO A 251 24.30 13.79 -43.54
N ALA A 252 24.93 14.20 -44.65
CA ALA A 252 25.77 15.36 -45.00
C ALA A 252 26.19 16.46 -43.97
N SER A 253 27.48 16.83 -44.08
CA SER A 253 28.29 18.06 -43.86
C SER A 253 27.57 19.41 -43.56
N PRO A 254 28.20 20.47 -42.97
CA PRO A 254 29.60 20.90 -43.20
C PRO A 254 30.40 21.59 -42.05
N ASP A 255 31.65 21.90 -42.39
CA ASP A 255 32.53 22.99 -41.97
C ASP A 255 33.64 22.82 -40.90
N PRO A 256 34.82 23.45 -41.15
CA PRO A 256 36.09 23.03 -40.60
C PRO A 256 36.79 24.21 -39.92
N HIS A 257 36.43 24.59 -38.70
CA HIS A 257 37.21 25.57 -37.94
C HIS A 257 37.06 25.38 -36.44
N ARG A 258 37.97 24.63 -35.81
CA ARG A 258 38.44 25.01 -34.47
C ARG A 258 39.84 24.50 -34.18
N LYS A 259 40.75 25.46 -34.17
CA LYS A 259 42.16 25.36 -33.75
C LYS A 259 42.22 24.98 -32.27
N PHE A 260 42.94 23.92 -31.95
CA PHE A 260 43.60 23.74 -30.65
C PHE A 260 45.04 23.27 -30.92
N PRO A 261 46.01 23.76 -30.13
CA PRO A 261 47.40 23.86 -30.54
C PRO A 261 48.07 22.48 -30.57
N VAL A 262 48.62 22.16 -31.74
CA VAL A 262 49.63 21.12 -31.91
C VAL A 262 50.89 21.62 -31.20
N TYR A 263 51.22 21.01 -30.07
CA TYR A 263 52.57 21.10 -29.53
C TYR A 263 53.46 20.20 -30.39
N THR A 264 54.30 20.82 -31.20
CA THR A 264 55.42 20.16 -31.88
C THR A 264 56.60 20.12 -30.91
N PRO A 265 57.08 18.95 -30.46
CA PRO A 265 58.44 18.83 -29.98
C PRO A 265 59.37 18.81 -31.19
N SER A 266 60.23 19.81 -31.26
CA SER A 266 61.29 19.94 -32.26
C SER A 266 62.24 18.74 -32.21
N GLU A 267 62.68 18.31 -33.39
CA GLU A 267 63.77 17.37 -33.59
C GLU A 267 65.01 17.78 -32.78
N ALA A 268 65.36 16.97 -31.80
CA ALA A 268 66.74 16.76 -31.42
C ALA A 268 67.05 15.30 -31.71
N SER A 269 67.72 15.07 -32.82
CA SER A 269 68.50 13.86 -33.04
C SER A 269 69.52 13.75 -31.91
N LEU A 270 69.64 12.57 -31.29
CA LEU A 270 70.89 11.84 -31.05
C LEU A 270 70.67 10.69 -30.06
N VAL A 271 71.28 9.56 -30.42
CA VAL A 271 71.61 8.37 -29.62
C VAL A 271 70.49 7.33 -29.47
N SER A 272 70.66 6.28 -30.27
CA SER A 272 70.22 4.92 -29.99
C SER A 272 70.70 4.47 -28.61
N ASP A 273 69.77 4.24 -27.70
CA ASP A 273 69.89 3.17 -26.72
C ASP A 273 68.64 2.31 -26.85
N ASP A 274 68.84 1.04 -27.17
CA ASP A 274 67.88 -0.02 -26.95
C ASP A 274 67.75 -0.20 -25.42
N GLU A 275 66.99 0.67 -24.78
CA GLU A 275 66.42 0.38 -23.47
C GLU A 275 64.96 0.01 -23.72
N ASP A 276 64.70 -1.30 -23.76
CA ASP A 276 63.46 -1.83 -23.21
C ASP A 276 63.32 -1.21 -21.81
N ASP A 277 62.66 -0.05 -21.73
CA ASP A 277 62.11 0.46 -20.48
C ASP A 277 61.02 -0.53 -20.07
N ASP A 278 61.45 -1.70 -19.60
CA ASP A 278 60.73 -2.48 -18.62
C ASP A 278 60.42 -1.48 -17.51
N ILE A 279 59.18 -0.97 -17.49
CA ILE A 279 58.68 -0.13 -16.40
C ILE A 279 58.61 -1.06 -15.18
N GLU A 280 59.76 -1.31 -14.57
CA GLU A 280 59.91 -2.04 -13.33
C GLU A 280 59.26 -1.18 -12.25
N LEU A 281 57.98 -1.47 -11.97
CA LEU A 281 57.24 -0.88 -10.87
C LEU A 281 58.12 -0.95 -9.61
N SER A 282 58.42 0.20 -9.00
CA SER A 282 59.19 0.20 -7.75
C SER A 282 58.52 -0.75 -6.75
N ALA A 283 59.31 -1.44 -5.92
CA ALA A 283 58.77 -2.39 -4.93
C ALA A 283 57.66 -1.74 -4.05
N SER A 284 57.74 -0.42 -3.82
CA SER A 284 56.69 0.37 -3.19
C SER A 284 55.40 0.50 -4.00
N GLN A 285 55.47 0.67 -5.33
CA GLN A 285 54.31 0.74 -6.22
C GLN A 285 53.61 -0.61 -6.33
N ILE A 286 54.37 -1.71 -6.39
CA ILE A 286 53.81 -3.07 -6.40
C ILE A 286 53.03 -3.32 -5.11
N MET A 287 53.62 -2.98 -3.96
CA MET A 287 52.95 -3.12 -2.66
C MET A 287 51.67 -2.26 -2.59
N GLN A 288 51.68 -1.07 -3.18
CA GLN A 288 50.50 -0.21 -3.25
C GLN A 288 49.41 -0.82 -4.15
N PHE A 289 49.76 -1.34 -5.32
CA PHE A 289 48.81 -2.01 -6.22
C PHE A 289 48.21 -3.27 -5.59
N GLU A 290 49.01 -4.07 -4.89
CA GLU A 290 48.51 -5.24 -4.15
C GLU A 290 47.53 -4.82 -3.06
N ALA A 291 47.84 -3.75 -2.32
CA ALA A 291 46.94 -3.21 -1.31
C ALA A 291 45.64 -2.63 -1.92
N GLU A 292 45.72 -1.94 -3.05
CA GLU A 292 44.57 -1.40 -3.79
C GLU A 292 43.69 -2.51 -4.36
N ASN A 293 44.29 -3.54 -4.95
CA ASN A 293 43.57 -4.72 -5.47
C ASN A 293 42.87 -5.48 -4.33
N ALA A 294 43.54 -5.70 -3.21
CA ALA A 294 42.94 -6.32 -2.02
C ALA A 294 41.77 -5.49 -1.47
N HIS A 295 41.91 -4.17 -1.47
CA HIS A 295 40.84 -3.25 -1.06
C HIS A 295 39.64 -3.26 -2.03
N ILE A 296 39.88 -3.29 -3.35
CA ILE A 296 38.82 -3.41 -4.37
C ILE A 296 38.06 -4.73 -4.20
N LEU A 297 38.77 -5.85 -4.07
CA LEU A 297 38.15 -7.16 -3.88
C LEU A 297 37.29 -7.20 -2.62
N LYS A 298 37.78 -6.63 -1.52
CA LYS A 298 37.01 -6.49 -0.28
C LYS A 298 35.74 -5.65 -0.49
N ASN A 299 35.85 -4.51 -1.16
CA ASN A 299 34.68 -3.67 -1.45
C ASN A 299 33.68 -4.37 -2.37
N VAL A 300 34.15 -5.12 -3.38
CA VAL A 300 33.29 -5.93 -4.24
C VAL A 300 32.55 -6.98 -3.41
N GLN A 301 33.25 -7.70 -2.54
CA GLN A 301 32.65 -8.67 -1.64
C GLN A 301 31.59 -8.06 -0.73
N ASP A 302 31.90 -6.93 -0.09
CA ASP A 302 30.98 -6.21 0.80
C ASP A 302 29.74 -5.70 0.03
N THR A 303 29.93 -5.21 -1.21
CA THR A 303 28.81 -4.79 -2.07
C THR A 303 27.94 -5.95 -2.51
N LEU A 304 28.53 -7.12 -2.78
CA LEU A 304 27.79 -8.32 -3.17
C LEU A 304 26.93 -8.82 -2.00
N GLU A 305 27.49 -8.88 -0.80
CA GLU A 305 26.73 -9.25 0.41
C GLU A 305 25.57 -8.28 0.67
N SER A 306 25.81 -6.97 0.53
CA SER A 306 24.75 -5.97 0.66
C SER A 306 23.65 -6.12 -0.39
N VAL A 307 23.98 -6.46 -1.64
CA VAL A 307 23.00 -6.71 -2.70
C VAL A 307 22.19 -7.96 -2.38
N GLN A 308 22.84 -9.06 -1.99
CA GLN A 308 22.16 -10.30 -1.63
C GLN A 308 21.19 -10.11 -0.45
N GLN A 309 21.61 -9.33 0.56
CA GLN A 309 20.75 -9.00 1.68
C GLN A 309 19.55 -8.15 1.25
N ALA A 310 19.78 -7.17 0.36
CA ALA A 310 18.70 -6.33 -0.16
C ALA A 310 17.71 -7.15 -1.02
N GLU A 311 18.19 -8.08 -1.84
CA GLU A 311 17.36 -9.01 -2.61
C GLU A 311 16.48 -9.88 -1.71
N SER A 312 17.03 -10.45 -0.63
CA SER A 312 16.26 -11.21 0.35
C SER A 312 15.13 -10.36 0.97
N ARG A 313 15.43 -9.12 1.35
CA ARG A 313 14.42 -8.19 1.89
C ARG A 313 13.37 -7.80 0.85
N LEU A 314 13.76 -7.66 -0.41
CA LEU A 314 12.84 -7.40 -1.51
C LEU A 314 11.90 -8.60 -1.74
N MET A 315 12.42 -9.82 -1.63
CA MET A 315 11.61 -11.04 -1.71
C MET A 315 10.55 -11.05 -0.61
N ASP A 316 10.93 -10.74 0.64
CA ASP A 316 10.00 -10.68 1.77
C ASP A 316 8.89 -9.63 1.58
N ILE A 317 9.24 -8.40 1.15
CA ILE A 317 8.21 -7.37 0.91
C ILE A 317 7.29 -7.76 -0.24
N SER A 318 7.83 -8.41 -1.27
CA SER A 318 7.05 -8.85 -2.43
C SER A 318 6.06 -9.95 -2.05
N ALA A 319 6.46 -10.85 -1.15
CA ALA A 319 5.59 -11.88 -0.59
C ALA A 319 4.46 -11.26 0.23
N LEU A 320 4.78 -10.32 1.12
CA LEU A 320 3.80 -9.57 1.90
C LEU A 320 2.81 -8.82 0.99
N GLN A 321 3.32 -8.14 -0.04
CA GLN A 321 2.50 -7.41 -0.99
C GLN A 321 1.55 -8.35 -1.76
N MET A 322 2.06 -9.48 -2.23
CA MET A 322 1.24 -10.47 -2.94
C MET A 322 0.10 -10.97 -2.04
N GLU A 323 0.39 -11.27 -0.77
CA GLU A 323 -0.62 -11.65 0.21
C GLU A 323 -1.68 -10.54 0.39
N LEU A 324 -1.26 -9.29 0.53
CA LEU A 324 -2.17 -8.15 0.68
C LEU A 324 -3.06 -7.94 -0.55
N VAL A 325 -2.49 -8.05 -1.77
CA VAL A 325 -3.25 -7.93 -3.02
C VAL A 325 -4.23 -9.08 -3.18
N GLN A 326 -3.81 -10.32 -2.91
CA GLN A 326 -4.68 -11.49 -2.96
C GLN A 326 -5.87 -11.34 -2.01
N ARG A 327 -5.62 -10.93 -0.76
CA ARG A 327 -6.67 -10.70 0.24
C ARG A 327 -7.60 -9.57 -0.15
N LEU A 328 -7.08 -8.47 -0.69
CA LEU A 328 -7.90 -7.36 -1.16
C LEU A 328 -8.84 -7.79 -2.29
N THR A 329 -8.37 -8.61 -3.24
CA THR A 329 -9.20 -9.14 -4.32
C THR A 329 -10.31 -10.02 -3.77
N GLN A 330 -9.99 -10.97 -2.89
CA GLN A 330 -11.00 -11.83 -2.24
C GLN A 330 -12.00 -11.00 -1.42
N GLN A 331 -11.53 -9.99 -0.70
CA GLN A 331 -12.37 -9.13 0.14
C GLN A 331 -13.28 -8.23 -0.69
N THR A 332 -12.89 -7.83 -1.90
CA THR A 332 -13.70 -6.96 -2.76
C THR A 332 -15.01 -7.64 -3.13
N GLU A 333 -14.95 -8.89 -3.60
CA GLU A 333 -16.15 -9.67 -3.95
C GLU A 333 -17.10 -9.84 -2.76
N LEU A 334 -16.56 -10.20 -1.58
CA LEU A 334 -17.36 -10.36 -0.36
C LEU A 334 -17.97 -9.04 0.11
N THR A 335 -17.25 -7.93 -0.02
CA THR A 335 -17.73 -6.60 0.39
C THR A 335 -18.86 -6.13 -0.53
N ASP A 336 -18.75 -6.40 -1.84
CA ASP A 336 -19.79 -6.06 -2.80
C ASP A 336 -21.08 -6.85 -2.53
N GLN A 337 -20.97 -8.15 -2.22
CA GLN A 337 -22.12 -8.98 -1.82
C GLN A 337 -22.79 -8.45 -0.55
N LEU A 338 -22.01 -8.17 0.50
CA LEU A 338 -22.53 -7.61 1.77
C LEU A 338 -23.19 -6.24 1.55
N PHE A 339 -22.67 -5.43 0.64
CA PHE A 339 -23.24 -4.14 0.30
C PHE A 339 -24.59 -4.29 -0.42
N GLU A 340 -24.69 -5.20 -1.39
CA GLU A 340 -25.96 -5.51 -2.06
C GLU A 340 -27.01 -6.05 -1.06
N ASP A 341 -26.59 -6.96 -0.18
CA ASP A 341 -27.45 -7.50 0.89
C ASP A 341 -27.95 -6.38 1.82
N ALA A 342 -27.07 -5.47 2.25
CA ALA A 342 -27.46 -4.33 3.08
C ALA A 342 -28.42 -3.36 2.35
N LEU A 343 -28.24 -3.15 1.04
CA LEU A 343 -29.15 -2.33 0.23
C LEU A 343 -30.54 -2.98 0.11
N THR A 344 -30.59 -4.28 -0.19
CA THR A 344 -31.87 -5.00 -0.29
C THR A 344 -32.59 -5.04 1.06
N ALA A 345 -31.87 -5.32 2.15
CA ALA A 345 -32.36 -5.24 3.52
C ALA A 345 -32.94 -3.85 3.83
N THR A 346 -32.23 -2.78 3.51
CA THR A 346 -32.70 -1.40 3.74
C THR A 346 -33.97 -1.09 2.92
N SER A 347 -33.98 -1.46 1.65
CA SER A 347 -35.14 -1.21 0.77
C SER A 347 -36.40 -1.99 1.19
N THR A 348 -36.23 -3.18 1.75
CA THR A 348 -37.34 -4.00 2.24
C THR A 348 -37.93 -3.43 3.52
N VAL A 349 -37.10 -2.89 4.41
CA VAL A 349 -37.55 -2.15 5.60
C VAL A 349 -38.31 -0.88 5.23
N GLU A 350 -37.81 -0.12 4.26
CA GLU A 350 -38.47 1.09 3.79
C GLU A 350 -39.88 0.79 3.27
N LYS A 351 -40.01 -0.18 2.37
CA LYS A 351 -41.31 -0.65 1.85
C LYS A 351 -42.21 -1.21 2.95
N GLY A 352 -41.65 -1.95 3.90
CA GLY A 352 -42.39 -2.48 5.06
C GLY A 352 -42.97 -1.37 5.93
N ASN A 353 -42.20 -0.33 6.19
CA ASN A 353 -42.63 0.84 6.94
C ASN A 353 -43.75 1.63 6.23
N GLU A 354 -43.68 1.75 4.91
CA GLU A 354 -44.76 2.31 4.10
C GLU A 354 -46.05 1.49 4.24
N GLN A 355 -45.96 0.17 4.10
CA GLN A 355 -47.10 -0.72 4.26
C GLN A 355 -47.72 -0.65 5.66
N LEU A 356 -46.90 -0.52 6.72
CA LEU A 356 -47.39 -0.32 8.08
C LEU A 356 -48.13 1.01 8.23
N LYS A 357 -47.62 2.08 7.61
CA LYS A 357 -48.27 3.39 7.61
C LYS A 357 -49.60 3.35 6.88
N GLU A 358 -49.67 2.66 5.74
CA GLU A 358 -50.91 2.43 5.01
C GLU A 358 -51.90 1.55 5.79
N ALA A 359 -51.45 0.44 6.36
CA ALA A 359 -52.28 -0.44 7.17
C ALA A 359 -52.90 0.29 8.37
N LYS A 360 -52.12 1.18 9.02
CA LYS A 360 -52.62 2.05 10.09
C LYS A 360 -53.69 3.04 9.61
N ARG A 361 -53.54 3.58 8.39
CA ARG A 361 -54.56 4.44 7.77
C ARG A 361 -55.82 3.63 7.47
N ARG A 362 -55.70 2.49 6.79
CA ARG A 362 -56.83 1.59 6.50
C ARG A 362 -57.56 1.11 7.75
N ALA A 363 -56.83 0.81 8.83
CA ALA A 363 -57.44 0.41 10.10
C ALA A 363 -58.24 1.56 10.76
N LYS A 364 -57.77 2.81 10.64
CA LYS A 364 -58.52 3.98 11.12
C LYS A 364 -59.80 4.18 10.29
N ASP A 365 -59.69 4.07 8.98
CA ASP A 365 -60.81 4.25 8.05
C ASP A 365 -61.85 3.14 8.22
N GLY A 366 -61.42 1.89 8.37
CA GLY A 366 -62.31 0.76 8.66
C GLY A 366 -63.05 0.91 9.99
N ARG A 367 -62.38 1.40 11.05
CA ARG A 367 -63.04 1.68 12.34
C ARG A 367 -64.08 2.80 12.22
N LEU A 368 -63.79 3.84 11.45
CA LEU A 368 -64.73 4.92 11.18
C LEU A 368 -65.96 4.40 10.41
N PHE A 369 -65.73 3.59 9.37
CA PHE A 369 -66.81 2.99 8.59
C PHE A 369 -67.72 2.11 9.44
N ILE A 370 -67.15 1.23 10.29
CA ILE A 370 -67.92 0.39 11.21
C ILE A 370 -68.75 1.25 12.17
N LEU A 371 -68.20 2.34 12.70
CA LEU A 371 -68.94 3.25 13.59
C LEU A 371 -70.12 3.92 12.87
N VAL A 372 -69.89 4.45 11.66
CA VAL A 372 -70.94 5.08 10.85
C VAL A 372 -72.03 4.07 10.50
N PHE A 373 -71.65 2.85 10.13
CA PHE A 373 -72.59 1.77 9.83
C PHE A 373 -73.44 1.40 11.05
N LEU A 374 -72.84 1.23 12.23
CA LEU A 374 -73.54 0.87 13.45
C LEU A 374 -74.51 1.97 13.89
N LEU A 375 -74.08 3.24 13.78
CA LEU A 375 -74.91 4.39 14.08
C LEU A 375 -76.09 4.51 13.10
N GLY A 376 -75.84 4.31 11.80
CA GLY A 376 -76.88 4.30 10.76
C GLY A 376 -77.89 3.19 10.98
N ALA A 377 -77.44 1.96 11.22
CA ALA A 377 -78.31 0.82 11.51
C ALA A 377 -79.14 1.04 12.79
N SER A 378 -78.56 1.65 13.82
CA SER A 378 -79.28 2.01 15.06
C SER A 378 -80.40 3.02 14.79
N PHE A 379 -80.14 4.05 13.97
CA PHE A 379 -81.18 5.01 13.57
C PHE A 379 -82.26 4.37 12.69
N SER A 380 -81.89 3.48 11.77
CA SER A 380 -82.87 2.74 10.95
C SER A 380 -83.81 1.89 11.81
N LEU A 381 -83.30 1.21 12.84
CA LEU A 381 -84.11 0.45 13.79
C LEU A 381 -85.02 1.36 14.63
N LEU A 382 -84.54 2.52 15.06
CA LEU A 382 -85.36 3.50 15.79
C LEU A 382 -86.53 4.01 14.94
N PHE A 383 -86.28 4.30 13.66
CA PHE A 383 -87.32 4.77 12.73
C PHE A 383 -88.35 3.69 12.41
N LEU A 384 -87.90 2.43 12.25
CA LEU A 384 -88.78 1.27 12.02
C LEU A 384 -89.63 0.91 13.25
N HIS A 385 -89.18 1.26 14.45
CA HIS A 385 -89.96 1.05 15.67
C HIS A 385 -90.93 2.21 15.95
N TYR A 386 -90.60 3.42 15.51
CA TYR A 386 -91.44 4.60 15.71
C TYR A 386 -92.63 4.69 14.76
N TYR A 387 -92.54 4.03 13.60
CA TYR A 387 -93.60 3.94 12.59
C TYR A 387 -94.15 2.53 12.54
#